data_AF-A0AAD7HFA3-F1
#
_entry.id   AF-A0AAD7HFA3-F1
#
_cell.length_a   1.000
_cell.length_b   1.000
_cell.length_c   1.000
_cell.angle_alpha   90.00
_cell.angle_beta   90.00
_cell.angle_gamma   90.00
#
_symmetry.space_group_name_H-M   'P 1'
#
loop_
_entity.id
_entity.type
_entity.pdbx_description
1 polymer ?
#
loop_
_entity_poly.entity_id
_entity_poly.type
_entity_poly.pdbx_seq_one_letter_code
_entity_poly.pdbx_strand_id
1 'polypeptide(L)'
;MAHPIDEPVDDPASYGIDWQVNDKPHLMRHLLAENPQDWENENPFHALPAQVSDVPCEPPNCPFTPDQVALLDSTLRKRVDMTSRNMLIWCLVWQEAFNICSFFQQQSQS
;
A
#
# COMPACT_ATOMS: atom_id res chain seq x y z
N MET A 1 3.05 -11.37 -13.74
CA MET A 1 2.82 -10.26 -12.80
C MET A 1 1.85 -10.77 -11.75
N ALA A 2 2.27 -10.86 -10.49
CA ALA A 2 1.36 -11.22 -9.39
C ALA A 2 0.60 -9.96 -9.01
N HIS A 3 -0.72 -9.96 -9.19
CA HIS A 3 -1.58 -8.92 -8.65
C HIS A 3 -1.74 -9.17 -7.14
N PRO A 4 -1.76 -8.13 -6.29
CA PRO A 4 -2.20 -8.31 -4.90
C PRO A 4 -3.61 -8.91 -4.95
N ILE A 5 -3.78 -9.99 -4.21
CA ILE A 5 -5.08 -10.65 -4.09
C ILE A 5 -5.95 -9.71 -3.27
N ASP A 6 -6.97 -9.11 -3.89
CA ASP A 6 -8.06 -8.43 -3.18
C ASP A 6 -8.93 -9.49 -2.48
N GLU A 7 -8.34 -10.20 -1.54
CA GLU A 7 -9.08 -11.06 -0.63
C GLU A 7 -9.89 -10.15 0.29
N PRO A 8 -11.21 -10.37 0.42
CA PRO A 8 -11.99 -9.66 1.41
C PRO A 8 -11.37 -9.96 2.78
N VAL A 9 -10.89 -8.92 3.47
CA VAL A 9 -10.41 -9.06 4.83
C VAL A 9 -11.61 -9.46 5.69
N ASP A 10 -11.58 -10.69 6.22
CA ASP A 10 -12.63 -11.19 7.10
C ASP A 10 -12.74 -10.32 8.38
N ASP A 11 -13.85 -10.45 9.09
CA ASP A 11 -14.04 -9.78 10.39
C ASP A 11 -12.81 -10.01 11.28
N PRO A 12 -12.13 -8.97 11.80
CA PRO A 12 -10.96 -9.13 12.67
C PRO A 12 -11.14 -10.12 13.83
N ALA A 13 -12.38 -10.30 14.32
CA ALA A 13 -12.68 -11.30 15.35
C ALA A 13 -12.47 -12.76 14.87
N SER A 14 -12.60 -13.03 13.57
CA SER A 14 -12.35 -14.36 12.98
C SER A 14 -10.87 -14.77 13.08
N TYR A 15 -9.97 -13.79 13.12
CA TYR A 15 -8.54 -13.98 13.34
C TYR A 15 -8.17 -14.12 14.84
N GLY A 16 -9.15 -14.18 15.73
CA GLY A 16 -8.94 -14.26 17.18
C GLY A 16 -8.53 -12.93 17.81
N ILE A 17 -8.75 -11.80 17.12
CA ILE A 17 -8.44 -10.47 17.65
C ILE A 17 -9.63 -9.99 18.49
N ASP A 18 -9.48 -10.07 19.81
CA ASP A 18 -10.50 -9.65 20.78
C ASP A 18 -10.50 -8.13 21.01
N TRP A 19 -10.92 -7.35 20.01
CA TRP A 19 -11.00 -5.87 20.12
C TRP A 19 -11.84 -5.40 21.31
N GLN A 20 -12.87 -6.17 21.68
CA GLN A 20 -13.76 -5.87 22.81
C GLN A 20 -13.06 -5.93 24.18
N VAL A 21 -11.90 -6.60 24.26
CA VAL A 21 -11.11 -6.76 25.49
C VAL A 21 -10.17 -5.56 25.70
N ASN A 22 -9.81 -4.85 24.63
CA ASN A 22 -8.90 -3.70 24.72
C ASN A 22 -9.40 -2.62 25.70
N ASP A 23 -10.70 -2.35 25.71
CA ASP A 23 -11.31 -1.32 26.56
C ASP A 23 -11.66 -1.81 27.98
N LYS A 24 -11.26 -3.05 28.35
CA LYS A 24 -11.49 -3.63 29.68
C LYS A 24 -10.25 -3.46 30.56
N PRO A 25 -10.23 -2.51 31.52
CA PRO A 25 -9.01 -2.17 32.27
C PRO A 25 -8.45 -3.32 33.10
N HIS A 26 -9.32 -4.21 33.59
CA HIS A 26 -8.91 -5.37 34.41
C HIS A 26 -8.18 -6.44 33.58
N LEU A 27 -8.58 -6.67 32.33
CA LEU A 27 -7.92 -7.60 31.43
C LEU A 27 -6.60 -7.03 30.92
N MET A 28 -6.60 -5.74 30.54
CA MET A 28 -5.36 -5.05 30.15
C MET A 28 -4.33 -5.05 31.28
N ARG A 29 -4.75 -4.80 32.53
CA ARG A 29 -3.85 -4.86 33.68
C ARG A 29 -3.24 -6.25 33.89
N HIS A 30 -4.01 -7.33 33.72
CA HIS A 30 -3.49 -8.69 33.82
C HIS A 30 -2.54 -9.02 32.68
N LEU A 31 -2.90 -8.66 31.44
CA LEU A 31 -2.04 -8.83 30.26
C LEU A 31 -0.66 -8.20 30.47
N LEU A 32 -0.63 -6.93 30.91
CA LEU A 32 0.62 -6.21 31.17
C LEU A 32 1.42 -6.80 32.33
N ALA A 33 0.74 -7.29 33.37
CA ALA A 33 1.41 -7.89 34.53
C ALA A 33 2.06 -9.24 34.21
N GLU A 34 1.44 -10.07 33.38
CA GLU A 34 1.93 -11.42 33.05
C GLU A 34 2.81 -11.45 31.79
N ASN A 35 2.82 -10.39 30.97
CA ASN A 35 3.64 -10.30 29.76
C ASN A 35 4.58 -9.08 29.80
N PRO A 36 5.46 -8.97 30.81
CA PRO A 36 6.44 -7.89 30.89
C PRO A 36 7.33 -7.78 29.65
N GLN A 37 7.67 -8.91 29.02
CA GLN A 37 8.52 -8.98 27.83
C GLN A 37 7.98 -8.21 26.61
N ASP A 38 6.67 -7.93 26.56
CA ASP A 38 6.02 -7.29 25.42
C ASP A 38 6.10 -5.75 25.49
N TRP A 39 6.35 -5.15 26.66
CA TRP A 39 6.36 -3.69 26.85
C TRP A 39 7.56 -3.14 27.61
N GLU A 40 8.34 -4.00 28.28
CA GLU A 40 9.58 -3.58 28.95
C GLU A 40 10.65 -3.13 27.94
N ASN A 41 11.57 -2.27 28.41
CA ASN A 41 12.62 -1.67 27.57
C ASN A 41 13.59 -2.68 26.95
N GLU A 42 13.65 -3.91 27.47
CA GLU A 42 14.46 -5.00 26.94
C GLU A 42 13.78 -5.75 25.78
N ASN A 43 12.55 -5.37 25.42
CA ASN A 43 11.85 -5.95 24.29
C ASN A 43 12.69 -5.72 23.00
N PRO A 44 13.15 -6.79 22.33
CA PRO A 44 13.97 -6.68 21.13
C PRO A 44 13.23 -6.03 19.94
N PHE A 45 11.91 -5.88 20.02
CA PHE A 45 11.08 -5.18 19.05
C PHE A 45 10.93 -3.67 19.33
N HIS A 46 11.32 -3.18 20.52
CA HIS A 46 11.40 -1.74 20.81
C HIS A 46 12.73 -1.13 20.33
N ALA A 47 13.79 -1.93 20.28
CA ALA A 47 15.05 -1.53 19.68
C ALA A 47 14.98 -1.72 18.16
N LEU A 48 15.16 -0.64 17.41
CA LEU A 48 15.42 -0.74 15.99
C LEU A 48 16.69 -1.60 15.78
N PRO A 49 16.68 -2.59 14.87
CA PRO A 49 17.86 -3.39 14.60
C PRO A 49 19.02 -2.47 14.16
N ALA A 50 20.23 -2.77 14.63
CA ALA A 50 21.43 -1.99 14.31
C ALA A 50 21.71 -1.89 12.80
N GLN A 51 21.19 -2.87 12.04
CA GLN A 51 21.23 -2.90 10.59
C GLN A 51 19.89 -3.41 10.07
N VAL A 52 19.26 -2.62 9.21
CA VAL A 52 18.11 -3.07 8.41
C VAL A 52 18.62 -3.79 7.18
N SER A 53 17.87 -4.78 6.70
CA SER A 53 18.15 -5.39 5.40
C SER A 53 17.97 -4.33 4.31
N ASP A 54 19.06 -3.96 3.66
CA ASP A 54 19.02 -3.12 2.46
C ASP A 54 18.61 -4.00 1.28
N VAL A 55 17.43 -3.73 0.73
CA VAL A 55 16.94 -4.37 -0.49
C VAL A 55 16.96 -3.27 -1.55
N PRO A 56 18.04 -3.14 -2.33
CA PRO A 56 18.12 -2.14 -3.39
C PRO A 56 17.02 -2.43 -4.42
N CYS A 57 15.96 -1.61 -4.38
CA CYS A 57 14.95 -1.58 -5.41
C CYS A 57 15.49 -0.77 -6.58
N GLU A 58 16.15 -1.46 -7.53
CA GLU A 58 16.43 -0.87 -8.83
C GLU A 58 15.09 -0.41 -9.43
N PRO A 59 14.91 0.89 -9.72
CA PRO A 59 13.68 1.35 -10.31
C PRO A 59 13.48 0.63 -11.64
N PRO A 60 12.27 0.09 -11.90
CA PRO A 60 12.02 -0.52 -13.20
C PRO A 60 12.30 0.52 -14.28
N ASN A 61 13.08 0.15 -15.30
CA ASN A 61 13.27 0.99 -16.47
C ASN A 61 11.88 1.37 -17.00
N CYS A 62 11.52 2.65 -16.90
CA CYS A 62 10.25 3.13 -17.41
C CYS A 62 10.16 2.73 -18.88
N PRO A 63 9.11 2.00 -19.31
CA PRO A 63 9.01 1.54 -20.69
C PRO A 63 8.71 2.68 -21.67
N PHE A 64 8.47 3.89 -21.16
CA PHE A 64 8.06 5.05 -21.95
C PHE A 64 9.19 6.07 -22.07
N THR A 65 9.26 6.71 -23.25
CA THR A 65 10.15 7.85 -23.45
C THR A 65 9.67 9.06 -22.64
N PRO A 66 10.55 10.05 -22.36
CA PRO A 66 10.15 11.28 -21.66
C PRO A 66 8.96 11.98 -22.32
N ASP A 67 8.88 11.97 -23.66
CA ASP A 67 7.78 12.56 -24.42
C ASP A 67 6.46 11.81 -24.21
N GLN A 68 6.52 10.47 -24.18
CA GLN A 68 5.34 9.64 -23.88
C GLN A 68 4.85 9.86 -22.45
N VAL A 69 5.75 10.04 -21.49
CA VAL A 69 5.40 10.37 -20.10
C VAL A 69 4.75 11.75 -20.01
N ALA A 70 5.29 12.76 -20.69
CA ALA A 70 4.68 14.09 -20.75
C ALA A 70 3.30 14.07 -21.43
N LEU A 71 3.15 13.25 -22.48
CA LEU A 71 1.86 13.05 -23.14
C LEU A 71 0.85 12.35 -22.20
N LEU A 72 1.27 11.33 -21.45
CA LEU A 72 0.43 10.65 -20.46
C LEU A 72 -0.09 11.63 -19.41
N ASP A 73 0.79 12.38 -18.75
CA ASP A 73 0.43 13.33 -17.70
C ASP A 73 -0.49 14.46 -18.23
N SER A 74 -0.15 15.04 -19.39
CA SER A 74 -0.99 16.08 -19.99
C SER A 74 -2.34 15.58 -20.47
N THR A 75 -2.45 14.31 -20.89
CA THR A 75 -3.72 13.70 -21.31
C THR A 75 -4.59 13.36 -20.12
N LEU A 76 -4.00 12.81 -19.05
CA LEU A 76 -4.72 12.49 -17.81
C LEU A 76 -5.34 13.73 -17.17
N ARG A 77 -4.57 14.82 -17.04
CA ARG A 77 -5.07 16.09 -16.48
C ARG A 77 -6.24 16.71 -17.25
N LYS A 78 -6.36 16.40 -18.55
CA LYS A 78 -7.46 16.87 -19.40
C LYS A 78 -8.71 16.00 -19.29
N ARG A 79 -8.57 14.74 -18.87
CA ARG A 79 -9.65 13.75 -18.89
C ARG A 79 -10.24 13.48 -17.51
N VAL A 80 -9.43 13.58 -16.45
CA VAL A 80 -9.85 13.23 -15.09
C VAL A 80 -9.32 14.27 -14.10
N ASP A 81 -10.13 14.59 -13.09
CA ASP A 81 -9.71 15.44 -11.97
C ASP A 81 -8.68 14.73 -11.08
N MET A 82 -7.41 15.06 -11.27
CA MET A 82 -6.30 14.50 -10.50
C MET A 82 -6.15 15.10 -9.09
N THR A 83 -6.96 16.09 -8.72
CA THR A 83 -6.90 16.73 -7.39
C THR A 83 -7.92 16.16 -6.40
N SER A 84 -8.83 15.31 -6.89
CA SER A 84 -9.87 14.70 -6.08
C SER A 84 -9.31 13.76 -5.02
N ARG A 85 -9.92 13.77 -3.83
CA ARG A 85 -9.68 12.78 -2.78
C ARG A 85 -10.66 11.59 -2.84
N ASN A 86 -11.55 11.58 -3.83
CA ASN A 86 -12.55 10.53 -3.99
C ASN A 86 -11.90 9.30 -4.66
N MET A 87 -11.99 8.15 -4.00
CA MET A 87 -11.43 6.89 -4.50
C MET A 87 -12.02 6.46 -5.86
N LEU A 88 -13.30 6.75 -6.13
CA LEU A 88 -13.90 6.44 -7.42
C LEU A 88 -13.26 7.25 -8.56
N ILE A 89 -12.84 8.49 -8.28
CA ILE A 89 -12.12 9.31 -9.25
C ILE A 89 -10.72 8.74 -9.50
N TRP A 90 -10.04 8.22 -8.45
CA TRP A 90 -8.76 7.52 -8.62
C TRP A 90 -8.89 6.23 -9.43
N CYS A 91 -9.98 5.47 -9.28
CA CYS A 91 -10.26 4.35 -10.17
C CYS A 91 -10.36 4.79 -11.64
N LEU A 92 -10.99 5.93 -11.92
CA LEU A 92 -11.07 6.48 -13.27
C LEU A 92 -9.69 6.97 -13.78
N VAL A 93 -8.88 7.60 -12.92
CA VAL A 93 -7.49 7.98 -13.27
C VAL A 93 -6.70 6.76 -13.73
N TRP A 94 -6.79 5.64 -12.99
CA TRP A 94 -6.09 4.41 -13.34
C TRP A 94 -6.61 3.78 -14.63
N GLN A 95 -7.92 3.76 -14.85
CA GLN A 95 -8.51 3.25 -16.10
C GLN A 95 -8.04 4.07 -17.31
N GLU A 96 -8.09 5.40 -17.23
CA GLU A 96 -7.60 6.27 -18.31
C GLU A 96 -6.09 6.11 -18.54
N ALA A 97 -5.31 6.03 -17.46
CA ALA A 97 -3.86 5.82 -17.57
C ALA A 97 -3.54 4.50 -18.27
N PHE A 98 -4.25 3.43 -17.90
CA PHE A 98 -4.09 2.12 -18.53
C PHE A 98 -4.43 2.15 -20.03
N ASN A 99 -5.51 2.84 -20.41
CA ASN A 99 -5.90 2.98 -21.82
C ASN A 99 -4.83 3.71 -22.64
N ILE A 100 -4.26 4.78 -22.10
CA ILE A 100 -3.18 5.55 -22.75
C ILE A 100 -1.90 4.70 -22.87
N CYS A 101 -1.52 4.01 -21.80
CA CYS A 101 -0.36 3.12 -21.79
C CYS A 101 -0.51 1.97 -22.80
N SER A 102 -1.69 1.35 -22.88
CA SER A 102 -1.99 0.28 -23.83
C SER A 102 -1.86 0.76 -25.27
N PHE A 103 -2.28 1.98 -25.55
CA PHE A 103 -2.12 2.61 -26.86
C PHE A 103 -0.64 2.81 -27.24
N PHE A 104 0.19 3.28 -26.31
CA PHE A 104 1.65 3.39 -26.55
C PHE A 104 2.28 2.04 -26.87
N GLN A 105 1.90 0.99 -26.14
CA GLN A 105 2.41 -0.36 -26.36
C GLN A 105 2.02 -0.93 -27.74
N GLN A 106 0.82 -0.63 -28.23
CA GLN A 106 0.39 -1.06 -29.57
C GLN A 106 1.17 -0.35 -30.68
N GLN A 107 1.49 0.94 -30.50
CA GLN A 107 2.29 1.68 -31.49
C GLN A 107 3.73 1.21 -31.58
N SER A 108 4.33 0.76 -30.46
CA SER A 108 5.71 0.27 -30.44
C SER A 108 5.91 -1.09 -31.11
N GLN A 109 4.84 -1.79 -31.52
CA GLN A 109 4.88 -3.08 -32.20
C GLN A 109 4.61 -3.01 -33.72
N SER A 110 4.36 -1.81 -34.26
CA SER A 110 4.12 -1.56 -35.70
C SER A 110 5.30 -0.84 -36.33
#